data_AF-T1FA44-F1
#
_entry.id   AF-T1FA44-F1
#
_cell.length_a   1.000
_cell.length_b   1.000
_cell.length_c   1.000
_cell.angle_alpha   90.00
_cell.angle_beta   90.00
_cell.angle_gamma   90.00
#
_symmetry.space_group_name_H-M   'P 1'
#
loop_
_entity.id
_entity.type
_entity.pdbx_description
1 polymer ?
#
loop_
_entity_poly.entity_id
_entity_poly.type
_entity_poly.pdbx_seq_one_letter_code
_entity_poly.pdbx_strand_id
1 'polypeptide(L)'
;MPALEELGTTILRKELQKQNLDSKGVKAHLKSRLRDALINKGNDPDEFDFPNSVEQILATMNKKLNRQIAELKIATGGTAPNEVKRVRGQHRNKIEQQTRGAKNLLD
;
A
#
# COMPACT_ATOMS: atom_id res chain seq x y z
N MET A 1 -0.24 -13.47 -8.32
CA MET A 1 -0.27 -12.88 -6.98
C MET A 1 1.17 -12.79 -6.50
N PRO A 2 1.60 -11.70 -5.84
CA PRO A 2 2.99 -11.58 -5.45
C PRO A 2 3.33 -12.60 -4.37
N ALA A 3 4.39 -13.39 -4.58
CA ALA A 3 4.88 -14.31 -3.56
C ALA A 3 5.36 -13.55 -2.32
N LEU A 4 5.41 -14.21 -1.16
CA LEU A 4 5.94 -13.64 0.08
C LEU A 4 7.34 -13.00 -0.12
N GLU A 5 8.13 -13.58 -1.02
CA GLU A 5 9.48 -13.12 -1.34
C GLU A 5 9.52 -11.76 -2.06
N GLU A 6 8.47 -11.44 -2.81
CA GLU A 6 8.36 -10.20 -3.59
C GLU A 6 7.80 -9.04 -2.76
N LEU A 7 7.26 -9.31 -1.57
CA LEU A 7 6.65 -8.27 -0.75
C LEU A 7 7.66 -7.23 -0.27
N GLY A 8 7.28 -5.96 -0.40
CA GLY A 8 7.99 -4.83 0.18
C GLY A 8 7.87 -4.79 1.71
N THR A 9 8.81 -4.13 2.38
CA THR A 9 8.83 -3.98 3.85
C THR A 9 7.55 -3.36 4.40
N THR A 10 6.98 -2.36 3.71
CA THR A 10 5.70 -1.74 4.11
C THR A 10 4.54 -2.74 4.13
N ILE A 11 4.48 -3.64 3.16
CA ILE A 11 3.43 -4.67 3.06
C ILE A 11 3.61 -5.68 4.19
N LEU A 12 4.83 -6.21 4.33
CA LEU A 12 5.18 -7.15 5.39
C LEU A 12 4.80 -6.63 6.78
N ARG A 13 5.11 -5.36 7.09
CA ARG A 13 4.75 -4.76 8.38
C ARG A 13 3.25 -4.67 8.61
N LYS A 14 2.47 -4.31 7.58
CA LYS A 14 1.01 -4.23 7.69
C LYS A 14 0.39 -5.61 7.86
N GLU A 15 0.84 -6.62 7.11
CA GLU A 15 0.32 -7.98 7.26
C GLU A 15 0.64 -8.55 8.64
N LEU A 16 1.84 -8.30 9.17
CA LEU A 16 2.18 -8.66 10.56
C LEU A 16 1.29 -7.92 11.57
N GLN A 17 1.04 -6.63 11.38
CA GLN A 17 0.15 -5.85 12.27
C GLN A 17 -1.30 -6.35 12.26
N LYS A 18 -1.85 -6.71 11.09
CA LYS A 18 -3.19 -7.32 11.00
C LYS A 18 -3.30 -8.62 11.79
N GLN A 19 -2.19 -9.34 11.91
CA GLN A 19 -2.09 -10.58 12.67
C GLN A 19 -1.65 -10.37 14.12
N ASN A 20 -1.55 -9.11 14.58
CA ASN A 20 -1.03 -8.73 15.91
C ASN A 20 0.38 -9.27 16.20
N LEU A 21 1.23 -9.36 15.18
CA LEU A 21 2.62 -9.81 15.26
C LEU A 21 3.61 -8.62 15.27
N ASP A 22 4.82 -8.87 15.78
CA ASP A 22 5.88 -7.86 15.76
C ASP A 22 6.23 -7.45 14.32
N SER A 23 6.08 -6.16 14.05
CA SER A 23 6.32 -5.52 12.76
C SER A 23 7.62 -4.68 12.72
N LYS A 24 8.48 -4.82 13.74
CA LYS A 24 9.81 -4.17 13.79
C LYS A 24 10.90 -5.09 13.25
N GLY A 25 12.00 -4.48 12.81
CA GLY A 25 13.18 -5.18 12.31
C GLY A 25 13.39 -5.10 10.79
N VAL A 26 14.37 -5.89 10.33
CA VAL A 26 14.81 -5.97 8.93
C VAL A 26 13.85 -6.82 8.08
N LYS A 27 13.87 -6.63 6.75
CA LYS A 27 12.96 -7.29 5.80
C LYS A 27 12.92 -8.81 5.98
N ALA A 28 14.08 -9.46 6.15
CA ALA A 28 14.18 -10.90 6.33
C ALA A 28 13.44 -11.41 7.57
N HIS A 29 13.58 -10.73 8.71
CA HIS A 29 12.86 -11.10 9.93
C HIS A 29 11.35 -10.94 9.79
N LEU A 30 10.90 -9.88 9.10
CA LEU A 30 9.48 -9.68 8.84
C LEU A 30 8.91 -10.78 7.95
N LYS A 31 9.66 -11.20 6.90
CA LYS A 31 9.28 -12.34 6.05
C LYS A 31 9.19 -13.63 6.85
N SER A 32 10.22 -13.97 7.62
CA SER A 32 10.25 -15.20 8.42
C SER A 32 9.04 -15.31 9.33
N ARG A 33 8.76 -14.25 10.11
CA ARG A 33 7.60 -14.24 11.03
C ARG A 33 6.27 -14.39 10.29
N LEU A 34 6.13 -13.75 9.13
CA LEU A 34 4.91 -13.83 8.36
C LEU A 34 4.75 -15.23 7.74
N ARG A 35 5.84 -15.85 7.29
CA ARG A 35 5.90 -17.23 6.82
C ARG A 35 5.44 -18.20 7.90
N ASP A 36 6.05 -18.11 9.09
CA ASP A 36 5.76 -18.98 10.22
C ASP A 36 4.29 -18.83 10.66
N ALA A 37 3.78 -17.60 10.68
CA ALA A 37 2.38 -17.34 11.02
C ALA A 37 1.39 -17.93 10.01
N LEU A 38 1.73 -17.94 8.72
CA LEU A 38 0.90 -18.55 7.68
C LEU A 38 0.91 -20.07 7.78
N ILE A 39 2.09 -20.67 7.95
CA ILE A 39 2.25 -22.11 8.15
C ILE A 39 1.48 -22.57 9.40
N ASN A 40 1.59 -21.85 10.51
CA ASN A 40 0.86 -22.17 11.74
C ASN A 40 -0.66 -22.09 11.60
N LYS A 41 -1.17 -21.36 10.60
CA LYS A 41 -2.59 -21.29 10.26
C LYS A 41 -3.00 -22.32 9.20
N GLY A 42 -2.06 -23.14 8.72
CA GLY A 42 -2.29 -24.12 7.66
C GLY A 42 -2.33 -23.51 6.26
N ASN A 43 -1.83 -22.29 6.07
CA ASN A 43 -1.74 -21.65 4.77
C ASN A 43 -0.35 -21.85 4.17
N ASP A 44 -0.29 -22.09 2.87
CA ASP A 44 0.96 -22.06 2.11
C ASP A 44 1.39 -20.60 1.87
N PRO A 45 2.57 -20.16 2.36
CA PRO A 45 3.09 -18.81 2.11
C PRO A 45 3.29 -18.46 0.63
N ASP A 46 3.47 -19.45 -0.24
CA ASP A 46 3.69 -19.25 -1.67
C ASP A 46 2.37 -19.16 -2.45
N GLU A 47 1.27 -19.73 -1.93
CA GLU A 47 -0.07 -19.63 -2.50
C GLU A 47 -0.95 -18.56 -1.82
N PHE A 48 -0.50 -18.01 -0.69
CA PHE A 48 -1.28 -17.04 0.06
C PHE A 48 -1.50 -15.76 -0.74
N ASP A 49 -2.78 -15.37 -0.90
CA ASP A 49 -3.16 -14.16 -1.61
C ASP A 49 -2.83 -12.92 -0.77
N PHE A 50 -1.62 -12.40 -0.94
CA PHE A 50 -1.26 -11.12 -0.39
C PHE A 50 -1.88 -10.00 -1.21
N PRO A 51 -2.53 -9.00 -0.57
CA PRO A 51 -3.10 -7.87 -1.29
C PRO A 51 -2.02 -7.20 -2.12
N ASN A 52 -2.30 -7.07 -3.41
CA ASN A 52 -1.31 -6.75 -4.42
C ASN A 52 -0.56 -5.46 -4.03
N SER A 53 0.76 -5.43 -4.20
CA SER A 53 1.59 -4.29 -3.79
C SER A 53 1.08 -2.98 -4.42
N VAL A 54 0.60 -3.06 -5.66
CA VAL A 54 -0.06 -1.98 -6.41
C VAL A 54 -1.35 -1.49 -5.74
N GLU A 55 -2.24 -2.39 -5.32
CA GLU A 55 -3.49 -2.02 -4.63
C GLU A 55 -3.23 -1.33 -3.30
N GLN A 56 -2.24 -1.80 -2.54
CA GLN A 56 -1.84 -1.12 -1.30
C GLN A 56 -1.20 0.25 -1.54
N ILE A 57 -0.40 0.37 -2.60
CA ILE A 57 0.17 1.66 -3.03
C ILE A 57 -0.99 2.61 -3.39
N LEU A 58 -1.97 2.16 -4.18
CA LEU A 58 -3.20 2.89 -4.50
C LEU A 58 -4.00 3.29 -3.26
N ALA A 59 -4.24 2.37 -2.33
CA ALA A 59 -5.01 2.64 -1.11
C ALA A 59 -4.31 3.69 -0.22
N THR A 60 -2.98 3.59 -0.08
CA THR A 60 -2.19 4.54 0.72
C THR A 60 -2.19 5.93 0.07
N MET A 61 -2.05 5.98 -1.25
CA MET A 61 -2.12 7.21 -2.02
C MET A 61 -3.49 7.88 -1.90
N ASN A 62 -4.58 7.13 -2.09
CA ASN A 62 -5.94 7.63 -1.93
C ASN A 62 -6.23 8.15 -0.51
N LYS A 63 -5.73 7.46 0.52
CA LYS A 63 -5.85 7.94 1.90
C LYS A 63 -5.15 9.29 2.10
N LYS A 64 -3.96 9.46 1.52
CA LYS A 64 -3.22 10.73 1.57
C LYS A 64 -3.95 11.84 0.80
N LEU A 65 -4.49 11.52 -0.37
CA LEU A 65 -5.31 12.46 -1.15
C LEU A 65 -6.53 12.94 -0.35
N ASN A 66 -7.27 12.02 0.26
CA ASN A 66 -8.45 12.36 1.05
C ASN A 66 -8.10 13.27 2.24
N ARG A 67 -6.96 13.02 2.89
CA ARG A 67 -6.46 13.90 3.96
C ARG A 67 -6.14 15.31 3.43
N GLN A 68 -5.43 15.42 2.31
CA GLN A 68 -5.12 16.72 1.70
C GLN A 68 -6.38 17.48 1.29
N ILE A 69 -7.38 16.79 0.75
CA ILE A 69 -8.67 17.39 0.40
C ILE A 69 -9.40 17.87 1.67
N ALA A 70 -9.38 17.08 2.75
CA ALA A 70 -10.00 17.48 4.01
C ALA A 70 -9.33 18.72 4.61
N GLU A 71 -8.00 18.74 4.67
CA GLU A 71 -7.21 19.88 5.16
C GLU A 71 -7.47 21.14 4.31
N LEU A 72 -7.52 21.00 2.98
CA LEU A 72 -7.82 22.10 2.07
C LEU A 72 -9.25 22.63 2.23
N LYS A 73 -10.24 21.75 2.42
CA LYS A 73 -11.62 22.15 2.70
C LYS A 73 -11.74 22.92 4.01
N ILE A 74 -11.02 22.50 5.05
CA ILE A 74 -10.99 23.21 6.34
C ILE A 74 -10.37 24.60 6.16
N ALA A 75 -9.21 24.68 5.49
CA ALA A 75 -8.51 25.94 5.25
C ALA A 75 -9.31 26.96 4.42
N THR A 76 -10.20 26.48 3.56
CA THR A 76 -11.00 27.30 2.63
C THR A 76 -12.47 27.44 3.03
N GLY A 77 -12.85 26.97 4.23
CA GLY A 77 -14.25 27.00 4.68
C GLY A 77 -15.22 26.24 3.75
N GLY A 78 -14.72 25.24 3.01
CA GLY A 78 -15.49 24.42 2.08
C GLY A 78 -15.68 25.01 0.67
N THR A 79 -15.08 26.17 0.36
CA THR A 79 -15.35 26.94 -0.86
C THR A 79 -14.27 26.86 -1.96
N ALA A 80 -13.45 25.80 -1.98
CA ALA A 80 -12.39 25.64 -3.00
C ALA A 80 -12.59 24.43 -3.96
N PRO A 81 -13.66 24.40 -4.78
CA PRO A 81 -13.92 23.30 -5.71
C PRO A 81 -12.84 23.18 -6.81
N ASN A 82 -12.23 24.29 -7.22
CA ASN A 82 -11.19 24.30 -8.27
C ASN A 82 -9.85 23.76 -7.76
N GLU A 83 -9.46 24.06 -6.53
CA GLU A 83 -8.22 23.54 -5.95
C GLU A 83 -8.32 22.04 -5.65
N VAL A 84 -9.48 21.57 -5.17
CA VAL A 84 -9.74 20.13 -5.01
C VAL A 84 -9.62 19.38 -6.34
N LYS A 85 -10.15 19.93 -7.44
CA LYS A 85 -9.98 19.34 -8.79
C LYS A 85 -8.50 19.28 -9.18
N ARG A 86 -7.73 20.33 -8.89
CA ARG A 86 -6.28 20.41 -9.16
C ARG A 86 -5.50 19.33 -8.40
N VAL A 87 -5.76 19.19 -7.09
CA VAL A 87 -5.11 18.19 -6.24
C VAL A 87 -5.45 16.77 -6.70
N ARG A 88 -6.71 16.50 -7.07
CA ARG A 88 -7.11 15.21 -7.65
C ARG A 88 -6.39 14.90 -8.97
N GLY A 89 -6.25 15.89 -9.85
CA GLY A 89 -5.53 15.74 -11.12
C GLY A 89 -4.05 15.42 -10.94
N GLN A 90 -3.37 16.15 -10.05
CA GLN A 90 -1.98 15.89 -9.69
C GLN A 90 -1.79 14.48 -9.10
N HIS A 91 -2.75 14.04 -8.28
CA HIS A 91 -2.72 12.71 -7.68
C HIS A 91 -2.82 11.60 -8.73
N ARG A 92 -3.74 11.72 -9.70
CA ARG A 92 -3.86 10.77 -10.82
C ARG A 92 -2.55 10.63 -11.61
N ASN A 93 -1.95 11.76 -12.01
CA ASN A 93 -0.68 11.74 -12.72
C ASN A 93 0.44 11.05 -11.93
N LYS A 94 0.46 11.24 -10.61
CA LYS A 94 1.45 10.59 -9.73
C LYS A 94 1.25 9.09 -9.61
N ILE A 95 -0.01 8.64 -9.52
CA ILE A 95 -0.36 7.21 -9.57
C ILE A 95 0.10 6.61 -10.88
N GLU A 96 -0.20 7.24 -12.01
CA GLU A 96 0.21 6.76 -13.34
C GLU A 96 1.73 6.66 -13.48
N GLN A 97 2.50 7.67 -13.04
CA GLN A 97 3.96 7.61 -13.09
C GLN A 97 4.55 6.49 -12.22
N GLN A 98 4.00 6.26 -11.02
CA GLN A 98 4.49 5.22 -10.12
C GLN A 98 4.04 3.81 -10.53
N THR A 99 2.92 3.68 -11.24
CA THR A 99 2.42 2.38 -11.73
C THR A 99 2.93 2.01 -13.12
N ARG A 100 3.37 2.99 -13.95
CA ARG A 100 4.05 2.72 -15.23
C ARG A 100 5.33 1.91 -15.07
N GLY A 101 6.09 2.13 -13.99
CA GLY A 101 7.28 1.31 -13.68
C GLY A 101 6.97 -0.16 -13.37
N ALA A 102 5.73 -0.48 -12.95
CA ALA A 102 5.30 -1.85 -12.70
C ALA A 102 4.76 -2.57 -13.95
N LYS A 103 4.45 -1.83 -15.03
CA LYS A 103 3.94 -2.39 -16.30
C LYS A 103 5.07 -2.82 -17.25
N ASN A 104 6.24 -2.20 -17.16
CA ASN A 104 7.40 -2.52 -18.01
C ASN A 104 8.25 -3.69 -17.50
N LEU A 105 7.75 -4.48 -16.54
CA LEU A 105 8.41 -5.69 -16.01
C LEU A 105 7.67 -6.99 -16.40
N LEU A 106 6.67 -6.87 -17.27
CA LEU A 106 5.85 -7.98 -17.78
C LEU A 106 5.96 -8.16 -19.31
N ASP A 107 6.87 -7.42 -19.97
CA ASP A 107 7.29 -7.66 -21.36
C ASP A 107 8.70 -8.26 -21.37
#